data_AF-A0A524F812-F1
#
_entry.id   AF-A0A524F812-F1
#
_cell.length_a   1.000
_cell.length_b   1.000
_cell.length_c   1.000
_cell.angle_alpha   90.00
_cell.angle_beta   90.00
_cell.angle_gamma   90.00
#
_symmetry.space_group_name_H-M   'P 1'
#
loop_
_entity.id
_entity.type
_entity.pdbx_description
1 polymer ?
#
loop_
_entity_poly.entity_id
_entity_poly.type
_entity_poly.pdbx_seq_one_letter_code
_entity_poly.pdbx_strand_id
1 'polypeptide(L)'
;MSSNRSERAINLRNEVRAGVIAKFMDIMIEVYGKPDLHSLERLIKEKRDGAEVEIYFTALEKAISIYFSRTKLIARNGNSYNPVTKVIFDVPKEQLIPILVKLAHTKDNLIGLGKFVFKYFLRRKVKVKGSLFTGITLLRLMFLGKHPLFENI
;
A
#
# COMPACT_ATOMS: atom_id res chain seq x y z
N MET A 1 32.15 -17.38 -6.98
CA MET A 1 32.21 -16.18 -6.09
C MET A 1 31.56 -14.92 -6.68
N SER A 2 31.36 -14.79 -7.99
CA SER A 2 30.66 -13.65 -8.62
C SER A 2 29.14 -13.61 -8.36
N SER A 3 28.48 -14.78 -8.25
CA SER A 3 27.02 -14.88 -8.03
C SER A 3 26.55 -14.14 -6.76
N ASN A 4 27.30 -14.30 -5.66
CA ASN A 4 26.93 -13.72 -4.36
C ASN A 4 27.05 -12.18 -4.35
N ARG A 5 27.97 -11.58 -5.11
CA ARG A 5 28.08 -10.11 -5.22
C ARG A 5 26.94 -9.52 -6.05
N SER A 6 26.64 -10.14 -7.19
CA SER A 6 25.55 -9.71 -8.07
C SER A 6 24.19 -9.84 -7.40
N GLU A 7 23.96 -10.94 -6.68
CA GLU A 7 22.73 -11.18 -5.92
C GLU A 7 22.57 -10.18 -4.78
N ARG A 8 23.63 -9.90 -4.01
CA ARG A 8 23.63 -8.84 -2.98
C ARG A 8 23.32 -7.48 -3.56
N ALA A 9 23.88 -7.14 -4.71
CA ALA A 9 23.62 -5.85 -5.37
C ALA A 9 22.16 -5.72 -5.83
N ILE A 10 21.57 -6.80 -6.37
CA ILE A 10 20.14 -6.82 -6.75
C ILE A 10 19.25 -6.69 -5.51
N ASN A 11 19.56 -7.43 -4.44
CA ASN A 11 18.81 -7.40 -3.21
C ASN A 11 18.82 -5.99 -2.58
N LEU A 12 20.01 -5.38 -2.48
CA LEU A 12 20.16 -4.00 -1.99
C LEU A 12 19.37 -3.01 -2.85
N ARG A 13 19.42 -3.16 -4.18
CA ARG A 13 18.67 -2.30 -5.10
C ARG A 13 17.15 -2.44 -4.90
N ASN A 14 16.66 -3.65 -4.67
CA ASN A 14 15.24 -3.90 -4.40
C ASN A 14 14.82 -3.36 -3.03
N GLU A 15 15.69 -3.47 -2.03
CA GLU A 15 15.48 -2.91 -0.69
C GLU A 15 15.39 -1.39 -0.72
N VAL A 16 16.29 -0.70 -1.44
CA VAL A 16 16.22 0.76 -1.65
C VAL A 16 14.91 1.14 -2.32
N ARG A 17 14.49 0.42 -3.37
CA ARG A 17 13.21 0.69 -4.04
C ARG A 17 12.01 0.49 -3.12
N ALA A 18 12.00 -0.58 -2.34
CA ALA A 18 10.95 -0.82 -1.35
C ALA A 18 10.92 0.29 -0.28
N GLY A 19 12.08 0.76 0.17
CA GLY A 19 12.19 1.91 1.07
C GLY A 19 11.62 3.21 0.48
N VAL A 20 11.89 3.49 -0.80
CA VAL A 20 11.30 4.64 -1.51
C VAL A 20 9.78 4.51 -1.61
N ILE A 21 9.26 3.32 -1.93
CA ILE A 21 7.81 3.08 -2.00
C ILE A 21 7.18 3.21 -0.61
N ALA A 22 7.84 2.75 0.45
CA ALA A 22 7.35 2.88 1.81
C ALA A 22 7.25 4.35 2.21
N LYS A 23 8.26 5.16 1.87
CA LYS A 23 8.22 6.61 2.10
C LYS A 23 7.15 7.32 1.29
N PHE A 24 6.96 6.92 0.03
CA PHE A 24 5.84 7.40 -0.77
C PHE A 24 4.50 7.08 -0.08
N MET A 25 4.28 5.83 0.35
CA MET A 25 3.06 5.45 1.07
C MET A 25 2.85 6.23 2.36
N ASP A 26 3.91 6.49 3.13
CA ASP A 26 3.85 7.28 4.37
C ASP A 26 3.36 8.72 4.09
N ILE A 27 3.93 9.37 3.06
CA ILE A 27 3.49 10.71 2.61
C ILE A 27 2.02 10.67 2.17
N MET A 28 1.64 9.65 1.43
CA MET A 28 0.28 9.48 0.92
C MET A 28 -0.73 9.30 2.07
N ILE A 29 -0.39 8.53 3.11
CA ILE A 29 -1.19 8.42 4.34
C ILE A 29 -1.34 9.79 5.02
N GLU A 30 -0.27 10.58 5.09
CA GLU A 30 -0.32 11.90 5.71
C GLU A 30 -1.19 12.89 4.93
N VAL A 31 -1.14 12.82 3.59
CA VAL A 31 -1.90 13.70 2.69
C VAL A 31 -3.37 13.31 2.64
N TYR A 32 -3.69 12.03 2.47
CA TYR A 32 -5.06 11.55 2.23
C TYR A 32 -5.75 10.97 3.45
N GLY A 33 -5.00 10.39 4.40
CA GLY A 33 -5.56 9.74 5.58
C GLY A 33 -6.00 10.70 6.68
N LYS A 34 -5.35 11.87 6.82
CA LYS A 34 -5.71 12.88 7.84
C LYS A 34 -7.11 13.51 7.61
N PRO A 35 -7.52 13.84 6.38
CA PRO A 35 -8.88 14.32 6.11
C PRO A 35 -10.01 13.29 6.38
N ASP A 36 -9.72 11.98 6.41
CA ASP A 36 -10.70 10.91 6.69
C ASP A 36 -10.43 10.23 8.05
N LEU A 37 -10.28 11.07 9.09
CA LEU A 37 -9.93 10.66 10.45
C LEU A 37 -10.92 9.64 11.03
N HIS A 38 -12.22 9.77 10.72
CA HIS A 38 -13.25 8.86 11.22
C HIS A 38 -13.09 7.43 10.68
N SER A 39 -12.79 7.28 9.38
CA SER A 39 -12.55 5.95 8.80
C SER A 39 -11.27 5.32 9.34
N LEU A 40 -10.25 6.16 9.58
CA LEU A 40 -8.99 5.75 10.19
C LEU A 40 -9.17 5.28 11.65
N GLU A 41 -9.84 6.06 12.49
CA GLU A 41 -10.14 5.71 13.89
C GLU A 41 -10.97 4.43 13.99
N ARG A 42 -12.01 4.30 13.15
CA ARG A 42 -12.82 3.09 13.07
C ARG A 42 -11.97 1.87 12.72
N LEU A 43 -11.10 2.00 11.73
CA LEU A 43 -10.22 0.92 11.29
C LEU A 43 -9.25 0.49 12.40
N ILE A 44 -8.66 1.45 13.13
CA ILE A 44 -7.76 1.18 14.27
C ILE A 44 -8.54 0.49 15.41
N LYS A 45 -9.74 0.97 15.74
CA LYS A 45 -10.59 0.38 16.78
C LYS A 45 -11.00 -1.06 16.45
N GLU A 46 -11.40 -1.32 15.21
CA GLU A 46 -11.83 -2.65 14.76
C GLU A 46 -10.67 -3.67 14.72
N LYS A 47 -9.44 -3.23 14.43
CA LYS A 47 -8.27 -4.13 14.26
C LYS A 47 -7.34 -4.20 15.47
N ARG A 48 -7.56 -3.34 16.47
CA ARG A 48 -6.71 -3.15 17.65
C ARG A 48 -5.41 -2.40 17.33
N ASP A 49 -4.97 -1.58 18.27
CA ASP A 49 -3.67 -0.91 18.24
C ASP A 49 -2.56 -1.97 18.11
N GLY A 50 -1.62 -1.76 17.20
CA GLY A 50 -0.56 -2.73 16.91
C GLY A 50 -0.86 -3.74 15.80
N ALA A 51 -2.05 -3.71 15.20
CA ALA A 51 -2.30 -4.47 13.98
C ALA A 51 -1.41 -3.99 12.83
N GLU A 52 -1.06 -4.92 11.94
CA GLU A 52 -0.23 -4.63 10.78
C GLU A 52 -0.91 -5.14 9.50
N VAL A 53 -0.76 -4.38 8.41
CA VAL A 53 -1.09 -4.84 7.07
C VAL A 53 0.19 -4.96 6.26
N GLU A 54 0.35 -6.07 5.55
CA GLU A 54 1.51 -6.28 4.70
C GLU A 54 1.17 -6.00 3.24
N ILE A 55 1.99 -5.19 2.58
CA ILE A 55 1.94 -4.97 1.14
C ILE A 55 3.18 -5.62 0.52
N TYR A 56 3.00 -6.73 -0.17
CA TYR A 56 4.07 -7.49 -0.82
C TYR A 56 4.15 -7.20 -2.32
N PHE A 57 5.34 -6.91 -2.82
CA PHE A 57 5.59 -6.70 -4.25
C PHE A 57 6.39 -7.87 -4.82
N THR A 58 5.76 -8.75 -5.60
CA THR A 58 6.44 -9.95 -6.14
C THR A 58 7.65 -9.58 -7.00
N ALA A 59 7.55 -8.53 -7.82
CA ALA A 59 8.66 -8.10 -8.68
C ALA A 59 9.87 -7.50 -7.94
N LEU A 60 9.73 -7.20 -6.65
CA LEU A 60 10.85 -6.75 -5.80
C LEU A 60 11.28 -7.82 -4.80
N GLU A 61 10.44 -8.84 -4.56
CA GLU A 61 10.58 -9.79 -3.45
C GLU A 61 10.72 -9.08 -2.09
N LYS A 62 9.99 -7.98 -1.93
CA LYS A 62 10.00 -7.14 -0.73
C LYS A 62 8.59 -6.82 -0.29
N ALA A 63 8.44 -6.64 1.02
CA ALA A 63 7.21 -6.20 1.64
C ALA A 63 7.38 -4.84 2.31
N ILE A 64 6.25 -4.17 2.47
CA ILE A 64 6.08 -2.96 3.27
C ILE A 64 5.01 -3.29 4.30
N SER A 65 5.29 -3.03 5.57
CA SER A 65 4.32 -3.16 6.64
C SER A 65 3.69 -1.80 6.92
N ILE A 66 2.37 -1.79 7.06
CA ILE A 66 1.59 -0.63 7.50
C ILE A 66 1.12 -0.92 8.92
N TYR A 67 1.70 -0.21 9.88
CA TYR A 67 1.41 -0.35 11.30
C TYR A 67 0.29 0.59 11.73
N PHE A 68 -0.64 0.06 12.54
CA PHE A 68 -1.79 0.78 13.03
C PHE A 68 -1.42 1.34 14.40
N SER A 69 -1.09 2.63 14.46
CA SER A 69 -0.87 3.36 15.69
C SER A 69 -2.15 4.07 16.11
N ARG A 70 -2.32 4.33 17.41
CA ARG A 70 -3.50 4.99 18.02
C ARG A 70 -4.08 6.17 17.24
N THR A 71 -3.23 6.95 16.57
CA THR A 71 -3.65 8.18 15.88
C THR A 71 -3.30 8.21 14.40
N LYS A 72 -2.58 7.21 13.88
CA LYS A 72 -2.13 7.21 12.48
C LYS A 72 -1.72 5.82 11.98
N LEU A 73 -1.73 5.66 10.67
CA LEU A 73 -1.00 4.57 10.02
C LEU A 73 0.47 4.98 9.81
N ILE A 74 1.38 4.02 9.87
CA ILE A 74 2.81 4.25 9.64
C ILE A 74 3.32 3.21 8.66
N ALA A 75 3.92 3.65 7.55
CA ALA A 75 4.53 2.74 6.59
C ALA A 75 5.99 2.44 6.95
N ARG A 76 6.37 1.17 6.97
CA ARG A 76 7.73 0.69 7.27
C ARG A 76 8.19 -0.29 6.19
N ASN A 77 9.46 -0.18 5.82
CA ASN A 77 10.08 -1.18 4.95
C ASN A 77 10.25 -2.49 5.72
N GLY A 78 9.95 -3.62 5.10
CA GLY A 78 10.08 -4.95 5.69
C GLY A 78 8.74 -5.65 5.92
N ASN A 79 8.86 -6.94 6.25
CA ASN A 79 7.72 -7.82 6.46
C ASN A 79 6.97 -7.45 7.74
N SER A 80 5.68 -7.74 7.75
CA SER A 80 4.88 -7.73 8.96
C SER A 80 5.12 -9.02 9.75
N TYR A 81 5.10 -8.95 11.07
CA TYR A 81 5.24 -10.15 11.91
C TYR A 81 3.97 -11.01 11.90
N ASN A 82 2.80 -10.36 11.98
CA ASN A 82 1.51 -11.03 11.96
C ASN A 82 0.44 -10.14 11.28
N PRO A 83 0.41 -10.10 9.93
CA PRO A 83 -0.45 -9.18 9.23
C PRO A 83 -1.92 -9.60 9.30
N VAL A 84 -2.81 -8.67 9.69
CA VAL A 84 -4.27 -8.89 9.67
C VAL A 84 -4.82 -8.99 8.25
N THR A 85 -4.14 -8.35 7.30
CA THR A 85 -4.40 -8.44 5.86
C THR A 85 -3.07 -8.37 5.13
N LYS A 86 -2.96 -9.13 4.03
CA LYS A 86 -1.82 -9.08 3.11
C LYS A 86 -2.31 -8.73 1.71
N VAL A 87 -1.80 -7.62 1.16
CA VAL A 87 -2.03 -7.15 -0.21
C VAL A 87 -0.82 -7.52 -1.05
N ILE A 88 -1.00 -8.30 -2.11
CA ILE A 88 0.07 -8.80 -2.97
C ILE A 88 -0.06 -8.13 -4.33
N PHE A 89 0.92 -7.33 -4.71
CA PHE A 89 1.06 -6.70 -6.02
C PHE A 89 1.86 -7.61 -6.95
N ASP A 90 1.13 -8.32 -7.80
CA ASP A 90 1.62 -9.25 -8.81
C ASP A 90 1.73 -8.57 -10.17
N VAL A 91 2.68 -7.63 -10.26
CA VAL A 91 2.90 -6.80 -11.44
C VAL A 91 4.39 -6.69 -11.78
N PRO A 92 4.74 -6.54 -13.06
CA PRO A 92 6.12 -6.28 -13.46
C PRO A 92 6.68 -5.00 -12.82
N LYS A 93 7.99 -4.99 -12.60
CA LYS A 93 8.72 -3.92 -11.90
C LYS A 93 8.54 -2.55 -12.57
N GLU A 94 8.45 -2.54 -13.89
CA GLU A 94 8.29 -1.35 -14.74
C GLU A 94 6.89 -0.75 -14.60
N GLN A 95 5.90 -1.56 -14.21
CA GLN A 95 4.51 -1.13 -14.04
C GLN A 95 4.20 -0.68 -12.61
N LEU A 96 5.06 -1.00 -11.65
CA LEU A 96 4.78 -0.80 -10.23
C LEU A 96 4.60 0.68 -9.87
N ILE A 97 5.55 1.54 -10.24
CA ILE A 97 5.44 3.00 -10.01
C ILE A 97 4.26 3.60 -10.80
N PRO A 98 4.09 3.34 -12.11
CA PRO A 98 2.93 3.83 -12.85
C PRO A 98 1.58 3.43 -12.23
N ILE A 99 1.49 2.24 -11.64
CA ILE A 99 0.27 1.78 -10.96
C ILE A 99 0.04 2.56 -9.66
N LEU A 100 1.08 2.75 -8.85
CA LEU A 100 1.00 3.53 -7.60
C LEU A 100 0.65 5.00 -7.85
N VAL A 101 1.18 5.61 -8.92
CA VAL A 101 0.82 6.98 -9.31
C VAL A 101 -0.62 7.04 -9.83
N LYS A 102 -1.04 6.08 -10.66
CA LYS A 102 -2.46 6.01 -11.09
C LYS A 102 -3.41 5.80 -9.92
N LEU A 103 -2.98 5.04 -8.91
CA LEU A 103 -3.70 4.86 -7.66
C LEU A 103 -3.92 6.20 -6.96
N ALA A 104 -2.85 6.95 -6.75
CA ALA A 104 -2.86 8.27 -6.12
C ALA A 104 -3.81 9.26 -6.83
N HIS A 105 -3.97 9.12 -8.15
CA HIS A 105 -4.82 9.99 -8.97
C HIS A 105 -6.24 9.46 -9.14
N THR A 106 -6.61 8.36 -8.48
CA THR A 106 -7.96 7.81 -8.61
C THR A 106 -8.92 8.61 -7.74
N LYS A 107 -10.06 9.02 -8.31
CA LYS A 107 -11.08 9.80 -7.57
C LYS A 107 -11.61 9.02 -6.36
N ASP A 108 -11.82 9.72 -5.24
CA ASP A 108 -12.44 9.18 -4.01
C ASP A 108 -13.95 8.99 -4.19
N ASN A 109 -14.35 8.12 -5.11
CA ASN A 109 -15.73 7.64 -5.20
C ASN A 109 -15.76 6.12 -5.39
N LEU A 110 -16.86 5.49 -4.96
CA LEU A 110 -17.05 4.04 -5.03
C LEU A 110 -16.87 3.48 -6.45
N ILE A 111 -17.14 4.29 -7.48
CA ILE A 111 -16.98 3.92 -8.88
C ILE A 111 -15.51 3.94 -9.30
N GLY A 112 -14.71 4.91 -8.85
CA GLY A 112 -13.27 5.01 -9.10
C GLY A 112 -12.52 3.90 -8.37
N LEU A 113 -12.87 3.67 -7.10
CA LEU A 113 -12.37 2.57 -6.29
C LEU A 113 -12.77 1.23 -6.91
N GLY A 114 -14.02 1.08 -7.33
CA GLY A 114 -14.52 -0.09 -8.04
C GLY A 114 -13.76 -0.34 -9.35
N LYS A 115 -13.61 0.67 -10.22
CA LYS A 115 -12.82 0.54 -11.47
C LYS A 115 -11.37 0.14 -11.19
N PHE A 116 -10.77 0.67 -10.14
CA PHE A 116 -9.42 0.28 -9.73
C PHE A 116 -9.38 -1.17 -9.25
N VAL A 117 -10.21 -1.52 -8.27
CA VAL A 117 -10.31 -2.87 -7.73
C VAL A 117 -10.60 -3.87 -8.85
N PHE A 118 -11.60 -3.64 -9.70
CA PHE A 118 -11.89 -4.49 -10.86
C PHE A 118 -10.73 -4.54 -11.87
N LYS A 119 -10.12 -3.41 -12.25
CA LYS A 119 -9.03 -3.42 -13.26
C LYS A 119 -7.81 -4.21 -12.79
N TYR A 120 -7.50 -4.20 -11.49
CA TYR A 120 -6.30 -4.83 -10.95
C TYR A 120 -6.55 -6.18 -10.25
N PHE A 121 -7.65 -6.37 -9.53
CA PHE A 121 -8.03 -7.69 -8.99
C PHE A 121 -8.51 -8.64 -10.09
N LEU A 122 -9.37 -8.19 -11.01
CA LEU A 122 -9.95 -9.10 -12.02
C LEU A 122 -8.88 -9.56 -13.03
N ARG A 123 -7.83 -8.76 -13.23
CA ARG A 123 -6.63 -9.13 -14.00
C ARG A 123 -5.57 -9.90 -13.18
N ARG A 124 -5.89 -10.33 -11.96
CA ARG A 124 -5.00 -11.04 -11.01
C ARG A 124 -3.70 -10.31 -10.65
N LYS A 125 -3.62 -9.00 -10.92
CA LYS A 125 -2.46 -8.13 -10.66
C LYS A 125 -2.36 -7.72 -9.19
N VAL A 126 -3.47 -7.73 -8.46
CA VAL A 126 -3.49 -7.50 -7.01
C VAL A 126 -4.31 -8.61 -6.37
N LYS A 127 -3.75 -9.26 -5.35
CA LYS A 127 -4.40 -10.31 -4.56
C LYS A 127 -4.48 -9.86 -3.11
N VAL A 128 -5.59 -10.09 -2.42
CA VAL A 128 -5.71 -9.82 -0.99
C VAL A 128 -5.97 -11.10 -0.24
N LYS A 129 -5.17 -11.36 0.79
CA LYS A 129 -5.34 -12.45 1.76
C LYS A 129 -5.75 -11.84 3.10
N GLY A 130 -6.71 -12.46 3.79
CA GLY A 130 -7.28 -11.92 5.03
C GLY A 130 -8.50 -11.03 4.77
N SER A 131 -8.65 -9.94 5.51
CA SER A 131 -9.83 -9.09 5.40
C SER A 131 -9.78 -8.19 4.16
N LEU A 132 -10.63 -8.48 3.18
CA LEU A 132 -10.80 -7.66 1.97
C LEU A 132 -11.24 -6.24 2.31
N PHE A 133 -12.16 -6.09 3.26
CA PHE A 133 -12.63 -4.78 3.75
C PHE A 133 -11.46 -3.95 4.29
N THR A 134 -10.62 -4.52 5.16
CA THR A 134 -9.42 -3.84 5.68
C THR A 134 -8.45 -3.45 4.56
N GLY A 135 -8.22 -4.34 3.59
CA GLY A 135 -7.37 -4.03 2.44
C GLY A 135 -7.91 -2.87 1.60
N ILE A 136 -9.21 -2.86 1.33
CA ILE A 136 -9.87 -1.77 0.59
C ILE A 136 -9.83 -0.45 1.37
N THR A 137 -10.19 -0.46 2.66
CA THR A 137 -10.16 0.74 3.50
C THR A 137 -8.75 1.31 3.60
N LEU A 138 -7.73 0.46 3.73
CA LEU A 138 -6.34 0.89 3.76
C LEU A 138 -5.91 1.50 2.42
N LEU A 139 -6.24 0.85 1.29
CA LEU A 139 -5.98 1.42 -0.04
C LEU A 139 -6.69 2.77 -0.21
N ARG A 140 -7.89 2.93 0.34
CA ARG A 140 -8.61 4.19 0.31
C ARG A 140 -7.88 5.28 1.11
N LEU A 141 -7.54 5.00 2.37
CA LEU A 141 -6.83 5.94 3.25
C LEU A 141 -5.45 6.34 2.70
N MET A 142 -4.82 5.49 1.89
CA MET A 142 -3.54 5.79 1.25
C MET A 142 -3.68 6.52 -0.08
N PHE A 143 -4.60 6.10 -0.95
CA PHE A 143 -4.56 6.50 -2.36
C PHE A 143 -5.80 7.24 -2.84
N LEU A 144 -6.87 7.29 -2.05
CA LEU A 144 -8.17 7.82 -2.44
C LEU A 144 -8.62 8.78 -1.34
N GLY A 145 -8.07 9.99 -1.34
CA GLY A 145 -8.54 11.01 -0.42
C GLY A 145 -9.05 12.23 -1.15
N LYS A 146 -9.90 12.97 -0.43
CA LYS A 146 -10.51 14.24 -0.83
C LYS A 146 -9.55 15.42 -0.65
N HIS A 147 -8.25 15.21 -0.84
CA HIS A 147 -7.30 16.28 -0.62
C HIS A 147 -7.46 17.32 -1.74
N PRO A 148 -7.64 18.63 -1.44
CA PRO A 148 -7.95 19.66 -2.43
C PRO A 148 -6.98 19.72 -3.62
N LEU A 149 -5.71 19.37 -3.38
CA LEU A 149 -4.67 19.25 -4.43
C LEU A 149 -5.05 18.30 -5.58
N PHE A 150 -5.91 17.31 -5.33
CA PHE A 150 -6.27 16.26 -6.29
C PHE A 150 -7.76 16.25 -6.62
N GLU A 151 -8.58 17.14 -6.05
CA GLU A 151 -10.02 17.25 -6.35
C GLU A 151 -10.29 17.72 -7.80
N ASN A 152 -9.31 18.35 -8.45
CA ASN A 152 -9.43 18.95 -9.79
C ASN A 152 -8.73 18.17 -10.91
N ILE A 153 -8.34 16.91 -10.69
CA ILE A 153 -7.77 16.02 -11.72
C ILE A 153 -8.80 14.93 -12.09
#